data_AF-A0A9P6XZH1-F1
#
_entry.id   AF-A0A9P6XZH1-F1
#
_cell.length_a   1.000
_cell.length_b   1.000
_cell.length_c   1.000
_cell.angle_alpha   90.00
_cell.angle_beta   90.00
_cell.angle_gamma   90.00
#
_symmetry.space_group_name_H-M   'P 1'
#
loop_
_entity.id
_entity.type
_entity.pdbx_description
1 polymer ?
#
loop_
_entity_poly.entity_id
_entity_poly.type
_entity_poly.pdbx_seq_one_letter_code
_entity_poly.pdbx_strand_id
1 'polypeptide(L)'
;MVNVDYYYQRESMYDRLQARVRQVFGFPDHFKFKFGYKDKENDFVVLGSDRQMSAILPYGYDRFSTLPEDYLMCFTIVPDDKNERTDQVSVDDLKTVMNLVSKFETNLSRLYANMKKNVKAIDEMIEKNTSRIEAVATANTAKMNLIAEHNIKKMNEIVESNRCMLDAALKINMDCMNDAMEGNLTSISEYLDGVIGTLNKRLDTQSHDFRSIIHNYIESTNFCFKNNAQHIVSNVEKEITTLKEHNSKATEQHVEMVIKSAAHLYHSTLSNTKQVSNDEVDIICDGCCSPVKG
;
A
#
# COMPACT_ATOMS: atom_id res chain seq x y z
N MET A 1 90.68 47.14 2.18
CA MET A 1 91.41 46.07 2.90
C MET A 1 91.75 46.59 4.29
N VAL A 2 90.91 46.29 5.29
CA VAL A 2 91.31 46.09 6.70
C VAL A 2 90.33 45.07 7.25
N ASN A 3 90.84 43.87 7.51
CA ASN A 3 90.13 42.75 8.10
C ASN A 3 90.23 42.89 9.62
N VAL A 4 89.11 42.98 10.34
CA VAL A 4 89.09 42.99 11.80
C VAL A 4 88.21 41.83 12.25
N ASP A 5 88.85 40.69 12.49
CA ASP A 5 88.25 39.51 13.11
C ASP A 5 87.84 39.85 14.56
N TYR A 6 86.56 40.13 14.78
CA TYR A 6 85.97 40.14 16.12
C TYR A 6 85.74 38.69 16.58
N TYR A 7 86.75 38.09 17.22
CA TYR A 7 86.54 36.89 18.03
C TYR A 7 85.81 37.28 19.32
N TYR A 8 84.47 37.26 19.31
CA TYR A 8 83.71 37.12 20.54
C TYR A 8 84.00 35.74 21.13
N GLN A 9 84.87 35.67 22.14
CA GLN A 9 84.95 34.50 23.03
C GLN A 9 83.59 34.37 23.73
N ARG A 10 82.71 33.50 23.20
CA ARG A 10 81.51 33.09 23.94
C ARG A 10 81.98 32.40 25.21
N GLU A 11 81.62 32.97 26.35
CA GLU A 11 81.76 32.33 27.65
C GLU A 11 81.08 30.95 27.60
N SER A 12 81.80 29.91 28.01
CA SER A 12 81.32 28.55 27.90
C SER A 12 80.05 28.36 28.75
N MET A 13 79.19 27.43 28.38
CA MET A 13 78.03 27.08 29.22
C MET A 13 78.49 26.59 30.60
N TYR A 14 79.62 25.87 30.64
CA TYR A 14 80.28 25.41 31.84
C TYR A 14 80.65 26.57 32.79
N ASP A 15 81.32 27.60 32.28
CA ASP A 15 81.77 28.75 33.08
C ASP A 15 80.59 29.56 33.64
N ARG A 16 79.54 29.74 32.82
CA ARG A 16 78.31 30.44 33.26
C ARG A 16 77.58 29.70 34.38
N LEU A 17 77.52 28.37 34.31
CA LEU A 17 76.94 27.54 35.37
C LEU A 17 77.75 27.63 36.66
N GLN A 18 79.09 27.58 36.58
CA GLN A 18 79.95 27.78 37.75
C GLN A 18 79.73 29.14 38.40
N ALA A 19 79.73 30.22 37.60
CA ALA A 19 79.51 31.57 38.10
C ALA A 19 78.14 31.71 38.80
N ARG A 20 77.10 31.09 38.24
CA ARG A 20 75.75 31.13 38.81
C ARG A 20 75.61 30.33 40.10
N VAL A 21 76.25 29.15 40.18
CA VAL A 21 76.31 28.38 41.43
C VAL A 21 77.06 29.16 42.51
N ARG A 22 78.19 29.80 42.17
CA ARG A 22 78.91 30.69 43.10
C ARG A 22 78.03 31.83 43.59
N GLN A 23 77.30 32.50 42.68
CA GLN A 23 76.42 33.61 43.03
C GLN A 23 75.26 33.19 43.94
N VAL A 24 74.61 32.06 43.64
CA VAL A 24 73.42 31.60 44.38
C VAL A 24 73.79 31.06 45.76
N PHE A 25 74.91 30.35 45.88
CA PHE A 25 75.28 29.66 47.12
C PHE A 25 76.44 30.33 47.88
N GLY A 26 77.03 31.39 47.35
CA GLY A 26 78.08 32.18 48.00
C GLY A 26 79.46 31.50 48.06
N PHE A 27 79.76 30.61 47.10
CA PHE A 27 81.05 29.89 47.10
C PHE A 27 82.21 30.77 46.61
N PRO A 28 83.36 30.75 47.31
CA PRO A 28 84.60 31.39 46.85
C PRO A 28 85.13 30.87 45.51
N ASP A 29 85.96 31.68 44.83
CA ASP A 29 86.53 31.34 43.52
C ASP A 29 87.44 30.12 43.52
N HIS A 30 88.03 29.77 44.67
CA HIS A 30 88.89 28.60 44.81
C HIS A 30 88.11 27.27 44.80
N PHE A 31 86.78 27.27 44.87
CA PHE A 31 86.02 26.03 44.69
C PHE A 31 85.87 25.67 43.21
N LYS A 32 86.17 24.42 42.88
CA LYS A 32 85.94 23.85 41.56
C LYS A 32 84.65 23.04 41.58
N PHE A 33 83.76 23.34 40.63
CA PHE A 33 82.51 22.62 40.46
C PHE A 33 82.65 21.63 39.32
N LYS A 34 82.19 20.40 39.55
CA LYS A 34 81.98 19.42 38.49
C LYS A 34 80.48 19.18 38.35
N PHE A 35 79.98 19.35 37.15
CA PHE A 35 78.59 19.05 36.81
C PHE A 35 78.55 17.68 36.15
N GLY A 36 77.63 16.84 36.60
CA GLY A 36 77.51 15.48 36.12
C GLY A 36 76.13 14.90 36.39
N TYR A 37 75.97 13.66 36.00
CA TYR A 37 74.81 12.85 36.35
C TYR A 37 75.30 11.51 36.90
N LYS A 38 74.40 10.78 37.55
CA LYS A 38 74.65 9.38 37.92
C LYS A 38 74.09 8.50 36.83
N ASP A 39 74.88 7.60 36.29
CA ASP A 39 74.36 6.62 35.35
C ASP A 39 73.58 5.51 36.08
N LYS A 40 73.07 4.56 35.29
CA LYS A 40 72.31 3.38 35.75
C LYS A 40 73.10 2.43 36.65
N GLU A 41 74.43 2.57 36.69
CA GLU A 41 75.32 1.84 37.61
C GLU A 41 75.69 2.69 38.84
N ASN A 42 75.08 3.89 38.96
CA ASN A 42 75.27 4.89 40.00
C ASN A 42 76.66 5.56 39.96
N ASP A 43 77.37 5.46 38.84
CA ASP A 43 78.66 6.11 38.62
C ASP A 43 78.49 7.58 38.21
N PHE A 44 79.33 8.47 38.75
CA PHE A 44 79.25 9.90 38.44
C PHE A 44 79.96 10.23 37.12
N VAL A 45 79.18 10.54 36.10
CA VAL A 45 79.66 10.92 34.77
C VAL A 45 79.76 12.44 34.66
N VAL A 46 80.99 12.94 34.52
CA VAL A 46 81.28 14.38 34.41
C VAL A 46 80.96 14.91 33.02
N LEU A 47 80.22 16.01 32.94
CA LEU A 47 79.96 16.75 31.70
C LEU A 47 81.13 17.72 31.43
N GLY A 48 82.11 17.26 30.66
CA GLY A 48 83.37 17.98 30.42
C GLY A 48 83.33 18.97 29.25
N SER A 49 82.22 19.06 28.51
CA SER A 49 82.12 19.95 27.34
C SER A 49 80.77 20.65 27.22
N ASP A 50 80.78 21.85 26.66
CA ASP A 50 79.57 22.63 26.36
C ASP A 50 78.57 21.87 25.49
N ARG A 51 79.07 21.02 24.58
CA ARG A 51 78.21 20.18 23.74
C ARG A 51 77.45 19.15 24.56
N GLN A 52 78.09 18.53 25.55
CA GLN A 52 77.45 17.57 26.45
C GLN A 52 76.44 18.28 27.37
N MET A 53 76.78 19.44 27.91
CA MET A 53 75.86 20.23 28.74
C MET A 53 74.63 20.71 27.96
N SER A 54 74.84 21.23 26.75
CA SER A 54 73.75 21.72 25.89
C SER A 54 72.81 20.60 25.43
N ALA A 55 73.29 19.37 25.34
CA ALA A 55 72.47 18.22 24.98
C ALA A 55 71.57 17.74 26.14
N ILE A 56 72.02 17.92 27.38
CA ILE A 56 71.38 17.32 28.57
C ILE A 56 70.50 18.34 29.31
N LEU A 57 70.93 19.61 29.44
CA LEU A 57 70.24 20.62 30.25
C LEU A 57 68.87 21.08 29.72
N PRO A 58 68.63 21.27 28.40
CA PRO A 58 67.35 21.80 27.90
C PRO A 58 66.25 20.74 27.77
N TYR A 59 66.61 19.47 27.61
CA TYR A 59 65.68 18.41 27.24
C TYR A 59 65.33 17.47 28.40
N GLY A 60 66.01 17.57 29.54
CA GLY A 60 65.89 16.53 30.56
C GLY A 60 66.34 15.15 30.04
N TYR A 61 66.29 14.15 30.91
CA TYR A 61 66.82 12.81 30.63
C TYR A 61 65.87 11.91 29.82
N ASP A 62 64.81 12.47 29.23
CA ASP A 62 63.73 11.75 28.55
C ASP A 62 64.18 10.91 27.35
N ARG A 63 65.38 11.17 26.81
CA ARG A 63 65.97 10.39 25.71
C ARG A 63 66.99 9.34 26.13
N PHE A 64 67.36 9.24 27.42
CA PHE A 64 68.51 8.44 27.86
C PHE A 64 68.25 7.54 29.09
N SER A 65 67.11 7.62 29.78
CA SER A 65 66.69 6.62 30.80
C SER A 65 65.16 6.47 30.85
N THR A 66 64.68 5.31 31.30
CA THR A 66 63.25 4.92 31.36
C THR A 66 62.67 4.91 32.78
N LEU A 67 63.42 5.36 33.81
CA LEU A 67 62.97 5.31 35.21
C LEU A 67 62.94 6.70 35.88
N PRO A 68 61.89 7.02 36.69
CA PRO A 68 61.72 8.34 37.32
C PRO A 68 62.73 8.76 38.39
N GLU A 69 63.57 7.85 38.86
CA GLU A 69 64.46 8.07 40.01
C GLU A 69 65.89 8.47 39.59
N ASP A 70 66.20 8.39 38.29
CA ASP A 70 67.52 8.69 37.71
C ASP A 70 67.73 10.19 37.37
N TYR A 71 66.74 11.05 37.62
CA TYR A 71 66.70 12.45 37.18
C TYR A 71 67.49 13.44 38.08
N LEU A 72 68.41 12.97 38.91
CA LEU A 72 69.18 13.86 39.77
C LEU A 72 70.41 14.38 39.04
N MET A 73 70.29 15.58 38.46
CA MET A 73 71.46 16.38 38.10
C MET A 73 72.25 16.66 39.37
N CYS A 74 73.44 16.06 39.46
CA CYS A 74 74.28 16.14 40.64
C CYS A 74 75.42 17.12 40.35
N PHE A 75 75.62 18.09 41.24
CA PHE A 75 76.85 18.86 41.23
C PHE A 75 77.69 18.44 42.43
N THR A 76 78.98 18.21 42.18
CA THR A 76 79.93 17.90 43.25
C THR A 76 80.82 19.11 43.44
N ILE A 77 80.93 19.55 44.69
CA ILE A 77 81.87 20.59 45.11
C ILE A 77 83.16 19.87 45.50
N VAL A 78 84.25 20.15 44.79
CA VAL A 78 85.56 19.63 45.16
C VAL A 78 86.37 20.81 45.70
N PRO A 79 86.79 20.79 46.98
CA PRO A 79 87.75 21.77 47.46
C PRO A 79 89.03 21.65 46.65
N ASP A 80 89.56 22.77 46.16
CA ASP A 80 90.84 22.79 45.44
C ASP A 80 91.92 22.37 46.44
N ASP A 81 92.62 21.28 46.15
CA ASP A 81 93.58 20.60 47.03
C ASP A 81 94.65 21.54 47.59
N LYS A 82 94.33 22.30 48.64
CA LYS A 82 95.27 23.03 49.49
C LYS A 82 94.72 23.16 50.91
N ASN A 83 95.42 22.48 51.80
CA ASN A 83 95.49 22.69 53.25
C ASN A 83 94.34 22.09 54.07
N GLU A 84 94.54 20.84 54.47
CA GLU A 84 94.16 20.36 55.80
C GLU A 84 94.76 21.30 56.85
N ARG A 85 94.01 22.34 57.25
CA ARG A 85 94.17 22.99 58.55
C ARG A 85 93.04 22.53 59.43
N THR A 86 93.34 21.57 60.30
CA THR A 86 92.55 21.25 61.48
C THR A 86 92.67 22.40 62.49
N ASP A 87 91.96 23.50 62.24
CA ASP A 87 91.67 24.48 63.29
C ASP A 87 90.46 23.96 64.09
N GLN A 88 90.62 23.89 65.41
CA GLN A 88 89.59 23.38 66.33
C GLN A 88 88.29 24.17 66.21
N VAL A 89 87.25 23.52 65.70
CA VAL A 89 85.88 24.05 65.65
C VAL A 89 85.44 24.44 67.06
N SER A 90 85.04 25.70 67.25
CA SER A 90 84.51 26.19 68.53
C SER A 90 83.20 25.46 68.88
N VAL A 91 83.02 25.12 70.16
CA VAL A 91 81.80 24.47 70.67
C VAL A 91 80.53 25.30 70.39
N ASP A 92 80.67 26.62 70.28
CA ASP A 92 79.54 27.52 70.01
C ASP A 92 79.11 27.54 68.53
N ASP A 93 80.04 27.27 67.59
CA ASP A 93 79.71 27.06 66.18
C ASP A 93 78.93 25.77 65.99
N LEU A 94 79.34 24.70 66.69
CA LEU A 94 78.62 23.42 66.74
C LEU A 94 77.19 23.60 67.27
N LYS A 95 77.00 24.35 68.36
CA LYS A 95 75.65 24.65 68.89
C LYS A 95 74.79 25.42 67.88
N THR A 96 75.38 26.37 67.16
CA THR A 96 74.67 27.16 66.15
C THR A 96 74.22 26.27 64.98
N VAL A 97 75.10 25.40 64.49
CA VAL A 97 74.77 24.41 63.46
C VAL A 97 73.68 23.46 63.94
N MET A 98 73.78 22.92 65.16
CA MET A 98 72.75 22.04 65.73
C MET A 98 71.39 22.73 65.85
N ASN A 99 71.36 24.01 66.25
CA ASN A 99 70.13 24.80 66.29
C ASN A 99 69.52 25.04 64.89
N LEU A 100 70.36 25.25 63.87
CA LEU A 100 69.91 25.39 62.48
C LEU A 100 69.33 24.07 61.94
N VAL A 101 70.01 22.95 62.21
CA VAL A 101 69.53 21.61 61.83
C VAL A 101 68.17 21.33 62.48
N SER A 102 68.01 21.57 63.78
CA SER A 102 66.73 21.37 64.47
C SER A 102 65.60 22.26 63.91
N LYS A 103 65.88 23.53 63.58
CA LYS A 103 64.90 24.41 62.92
C LYS A 103 64.53 23.90 61.53
N PHE A 104 65.51 23.39 60.78
CA PHE A 104 65.29 22.83 59.45
C PHE A 104 64.42 21.58 59.51
N GLU A 105 64.71 20.64 60.41
CA GLU A 105 63.90 19.43 60.65
C GLU A 105 62.46 19.77 61.04
N THR A 106 62.28 20.77 61.92
CA THR A 106 60.95 21.24 62.32
C THR A 106 60.18 21.83 61.15
N ASN A 107 60.84 22.62 60.30
CA ASN A 107 60.22 23.21 59.12
C ASN A 107 59.86 22.15 58.06
N LEU A 108 60.74 21.17 57.82
CA LEU A 108 60.46 20.03 56.96
C LEU A 108 59.26 19.23 57.46
N SER A 109 59.20 18.96 58.77
CA SER A 109 58.08 18.25 59.38
C SER A 109 56.76 19.00 59.21
N ARG A 110 56.78 20.33 59.39
CA ARG A 110 55.60 21.18 59.16
C ARG A 110 55.17 21.20 57.69
N LEU A 111 56.13 21.26 56.77
CA LEU A 111 55.86 21.21 55.33
C LEU A 111 55.19 19.88 54.97
N TYR A 112 55.74 18.75 55.44
CA TYR A 112 55.17 17.43 55.20
C TYR A 112 53.74 17.29 55.74
N ALA A 113 53.50 17.76 56.98
CA ALA A 113 52.17 17.74 57.58
C ALA A 113 51.15 18.59 56.78
N ASN A 114 51.56 19.77 56.32
CA ASN A 114 50.73 20.64 55.48
C ASN A 114 50.43 20.01 54.12
N MET A 115 51.44 19.41 53.47
CA MET A 115 51.25 18.69 52.20
C MET A 115 50.27 17.54 52.37
N LYS A 116 50.41 16.73 53.42
CA LYS A 116 49.49 15.62 53.72
C LYS A 116 48.05 16.11 53.91
N LYS A 117 47.86 17.22 54.62
CA LYS A 117 46.53 17.84 54.81
C LYS A 117 45.93 18.34 53.49
N ASN A 118 46.74 18.98 52.66
CA ASN A 118 46.30 19.52 51.37
C ASN A 118 45.92 18.41 50.39
N VAL A 119 46.72 17.33 50.31
CA VAL A 119 46.39 16.15 49.49
C VAL A 119 45.05 15.57 49.91
N LYS A 120 44.84 15.35 51.22
CA LYS A 120 43.55 14.84 51.73
C LYS A 120 42.37 15.74 51.34
N ALA A 121 42.52 17.07 51.45
CA ALA A 121 41.46 18.00 51.09
C ALA A 121 41.15 17.99 49.58
N ILE A 122 42.17 17.82 48.73
CA ILE A 122 42.00 17.67 47.28
C ILE A 122 41.25 16.37 46.96
N ASP A 123 41.62 15.25 47.60
CA ASP A 123 40.95 13.96 47.41
C ASP A 123 39.46 14.04 47.77
N GLU A 124 39.13 14.64 48.92
CA GLU A 124 37.73 14.86 49.36
C GLU A 124 36.96 15.76 48.38
N MET A 125 37.60 16.78 47.80
CA MET A 125 36.98 17.64 46.78
C MET A 125 36.74 16.89 45.47
N ILE A 126 37.68 16.05 45.03
CA ILE A 126 37.55 15.23 43.82
C ILE A 126 36.39 14.25 44.00
N GLU A 127 36.33 13.52 45.10
CA GLU A 127 35.25 12.56 45.37
C GLU A 127 33.87 13.23 45.36
N LYS A 128 33.75 14.39 46.02
CA LYS A 128 32.51 15.17 46.03
C LYS A 128 32.12 15.67 44.63
N ASN A 129 33.07 16.11 43.82
CA ASN A 129 32.80 16.58 42.47
C ASN A 129 32.42 15.42 41.54
N THR A 130 33.10 14.27 41.63
CA THR A 130 32.74 13.05 40.90
C THR A 130 31.30 12.64 41.20
N SER A 131 30.94 12.56 42.49
CA SER A 131 29.57 12.22 42.92
C SER A 131 28.52 13.18 42.36
N ARG A 132 28.82 14.49 42.30
CA ARG A 132 27.91 15.49 41.72
C ARG A 132 27.75 15.32 40.22
N ILE A 133 28.83 15.00 39.50
CA ILE A 133 28.80 14.76 38.05
C ILE A 133 27.93 13.53 37.76
N GLU A 134 28.11 12.44 38.49
CA GLU A 134 27.30 11.22 38.35
C GLU A 134 25.82 11.47 38.61
N ALA A 135 25.48 12.24 39.66
CA ALA A 135 24.10 12.60 39.97
C ALA A 135 23.46 13.42 38.84
N VAL A 136 24.17 14.40 38.29
CA VAL A 136 23.69 15.22 37.16
C VAL A 136 23.51 14.38 35.89
N ALA A 137 24.47 13.51 35.58
CA ALA A 137 24.39 12.61 34.44
C ALA A 137 23.16 11.69 34.55
N THR A 138 22.96 11.07 35.71
CA THR A 138 21.81 10.20 35.99
C THR A 138 20.48 10.95 35.85
N ALA A 139 20.38 12.15 36.42
CA ALA A 139 19.18 12.98 36.31
C ALA A 139 18.86 13.38 34.86
N ASN A 140 19.90 13.72 34.08
CA ASN A 140 19.73 14.06 32.67
C ASN A 140 19.28 12.85 31.84
N THR A 141 19.86 11.67 32.07
CA THR A 141 19.41 10.43 31.42
C THR A 141 17.94 10.13 31.74
N ALA A 142 17.53 10.25 33.00
CA ALA A 142 16.13 10.05 33.39
C ALA A 142 15.19 11.04 32.69
N LYS A 143 15.57 12.32 32.62
CA LYS A 143 14.79 13.36 31.92
C LYS A 143 14.68 13.07 30.42
N MET A 144 15.75 12.63 29.77
CA MET A 144 15.73 12.24 28.36
C MET A 144 14.80 11.05 28.11
N ASN A 145 14.82 10.05 28.98
CA ASN A 145 13.93 8.89 28.87
C ASN A 145 12.45 9.29 28.97
N LEU A 146 12.10 10.15 29.94
CA LEU A 146 10.73 10.65 30.06
C LEU A 146 10.26 11.44 28.82
N ILE A 147 11.14 12.24 28.23
CA ILE A 147 10.84 12.96 26.98
C ILE A 147 10.63 11.98 25.82
N ALA A 148 11.48 10.95 25.71
CA ALA A 148 11.36 9.93 24.68
C ALA A 148 10.04 9.15 24.81
N GLU A 149 9.70 8.69 26.01
CA GLU A 149 8.44 8.00 26.31
C GLU A 149 7.22 8.85 25.96
N HIS A 150 7.23 10.12 26.36
CA HIS A 150 6.16 11.06 26.04
C HIS A 150 6.00 11.25 24.52
N ASN A 151 7.11 11.41 23.79
CA ASN A 151 7.08 11.59 22.33
C ASN A 151 6.60 10.32 21.61
N ILE A 152 7.03 9.14 22.05
CA ILE A 152 6.54 7.85 21.54
C ILE A 152 5.03 7.73 21.75
N LYS A 153 4.54 8.08 22.94
CA LYS A 153 3.09 8.06 23.24
C LYS A 153 2.32 8.98 22.28
N LYS A 154 2.78 10.22 22.11
CA LYS A 154 2.13 11.19 21.21
C LYS A 154 2.16 10.73 19.75
N MET A 155 3.25 10.12 19.29
CA MET A 155 3.33 9.53 17.96
C MET A 155 2.32 8.40 17.77
N ASN A 156 2.18 7.51 18.76
CA ASN A 156 1.21 6.42 18.71
C ASN A 156 -0.23 6.94 18.65
N GLU A 157 -0.57 7.98 19.41
CA GLU A 157 -1.89 8.62 19.36
C GLU A 157 -2.19 9.21 17.96
N ILE A 158 -1.20 9.84 17.32
CA ILE A 158 -1.34 10.37 15.96
C ILE A 158 -1.53 9.24 14.94
N VAL A 159 -0.72 8.18 15.02
CA VAL A 159 -0.80 7.03 14.12
C VAL A 159 -2.18 6.36 14.24
N GLU A 160 -2.67 6.17 15.46
CA GLU A 160 -3.97 5.55 15.69
C GLU A 160 -5.13 6.42 15.20
N SER A 161 -5.06 7.74 15.41
CA SER A 161 -6.03 8.68 14.84
C SER A 161 -6.06 8.61 13.31
N ASN A 162 -4.88 8.62 12.66
CA ASN A 162 -4.78 8.53 11.22
C ASN A 162 -5.32 7.19 10.68
N ARG A 163 -5.05 6.08 11.40
CA ARG A 163 -5.58 4.75 11.07
C ARG A 163 -7.11 4.77 11.07
N CYS A 164 -7.74 5.32 12.12
CA CYS A 164 -9.19 5.43 12.23
C CYS A 164 -9.81 6.30 11.14
N MET A 165 -9.18 7.44 10.80
CA MET A 165 -9.65 8.31 9.72
C MET A 165 -9.60 7.63 8.36
N LEU A 166 -8.53 6.88 8.09
CA LEU A 166 -8.37 6.13 6.84
C LEU A 166 -9.42 5.02 6.71
N ASP A 167 -9.65 4.25 7.80
CA ASP A 167 -10.65 3.19 7.83
C ASP A 167 -12.06 3.74 7.58
N ALA A 168 -12.42 4.85 8.22
CA ALA A 168 -13.69 5.52 8.00
C ALA A 168 -13.86 6.02 6.55
N ALA A 169 -12.81 6.62 5.97
CA ALA A 169 -12.84 7.11 4.59
C ALA A 169 -12.99 5.95 3.58
N LEU A 170 -12.29 4.83 3.81
CA LEU A 170 -12.41 3.64 2.96
C LEU A 170 -13.82 3.04 3.03
N LYS A 171 -14.41 2.98 4.23
CA LYS A 171 -15.77 2.49 4.41
C LYS A 171 -16.79 3.36 3.67
N ILE A 172 -16.73 4.68 3.84
CA ILE A 172 -17.62 5.62 3.14
C ILE A 172 -17.49 5.45 1.62
N ASN A 173 -16.26 5.34 1.10
CA ASN A 173 -16.05 5.15 -0.34
C ASN A 173 -16.65 3.83 -0.85
N MET A 174 -16.50 2.73 -0.10
CA MET A 174 -17.12 1.45 -0.47
C MET A 174 -18.64 1.52 -0.46
N ASP A 175 -19.22 2.14 0.57
CA ASP A 175 -20.67 2.30 0.68
C ASP A 175 -21.21 3.13 -0.50
N CYS A 176 -20.60 4.28 -0.81
CA CYS A 176 -21.00 5.10 -1.96
C CYS A 176 -20.84 4.38 -3.32
N MET A 177 -19.79 3.57 -3.50
CA MET A 177 -19.62 2.77 -4.71
C MET A 177 -20.71 1.71 -4.82
N ASN A 178 -21.07 1.06 -3.71
CA ASN A 178 -22.11 0.05 -3.68
C ASN A 178 -23.48 0.66 -4.02
N ASP A 179 -23.82 1.80 -3.42
CA ASP A 179 -25.05 2.54 -3.70
C ASP A 179 -25.14 2.95 -5.18
N ALA A 180 -24.03 3.41 -5.77
CA ALA A 180 -23.98 3.76 -7.19
C ALA A 180 -24.18 2.53 -8.10
N MET A 181 -23.60 1.38 -7.73
CA MET A 181 -23.79 0.13 -8.47
C MET A 181 -25.24 -0.37 -8.37
N GLU A 182 -25.86 -0.30 -7.19
CA GLU A 182 -27.26 -0.66 -6.99
C GLU A 182 -28.21 0.26 -7.78
N GLY A 183 -27.93 1.56 -7.81
CA GLY A 183 -28.65 2.51 -8.66
C GLY A 183 -28.56 2.16 -10.15
N ASN A 184 -27.35 1.84 -10.64
CA ASN A 184 -27.16 1.43 -12.04
C ASN A 184 -27.91 0.13 -12.37
N LEU A 185 -27.87 -0.86 -11.49
CA LEU A 185 -28.62 -2.12 -11.65
C LEU A 185 -30.13 -1.88 -11.72
N THR A 186 -30.64 -1.00 -10.86
CA THR A 186 -32.05 -0.60 -10.85
C THR A 186 -32.44 0.05 -12.18
N SER A 187 -31.67 1.02 -12.67
CA SER A 187 -31.95 1.68 -13.95
C SER A 187 -31.90 0.72 -15.14
N ILE A 188 -30.98 -0.26 -15.13
CA ILE A 188 -30.94 -1.31 -16.16
C ILE A 188 -32.20 -2.17 -16.11
N SER A 189 -32.66 -2.56 -14.91
CA SER A 189 -33.89 -3.33 -14.74
C SER A 189 -35.10 -2.58 -15.28
N GLU A 190 -35.26 -1.32 -14.90
CA GLU A 190 -36.36 -0.46 -15.37
C GLU A 190 -36.36 -0.28 -16.90
N TYR A 191 -35.17 -0.11 -17.48
CA TYR A 191 -35.02 -0.03 -18.93
C TYR A 191 -35.47 -1.32 -19.62
N LEU A 192 -35.03 -2.48 -19.12
CA LEU A 192 -35.41 -3.78 -19.69
C LEU A 192 -36.91 -4.03 -19.55
N ASP A 193 -37.52 -3.70 -18.42
CA ASP A 193 -38.97 -3.79 -18.22
C ASP A 193 -39.73 -2.91 -19.22
N GLY A 194 -39.25 -1.69 -19.49
CA GLY A 194 -39.81 -0.80 -20.50
C GLY A 194 -39.72 -1.37 -21.93
N VAL A 195 -38.58 -1.98 -22.28
CA VAL A 195 -38.39 -2.65 -23.57
C VAL A 195 -39.32 -3.85 -23.71
N ILE A 196 -39.41 -4.70 -22.68
CA ILE A 196 -40.31 -5.86 -22.64
C ILE A 196 -41.76 -5.42 -22.79
N GLY A 197 -42.18 -4.38 -22.05
CA GLY A 197 -43.53 -3.85 -22.14
C GLY A 197 -43.88 -3.32 -23.54
N THR A 198 -42.92 -2.68 -24.20
CA THR A 198 -43.09 -2.18 -25.58
C THR A 198 -43.21 -3.33 -26.58
N LEU A 199 -42.37 -4.36 -26.45
CA LEU A 199 -42.43 -5.55 -27.30
C LEU A 199 -43.76 -6.28 -27.16
N ASN A 200 -44.23 -6.48 -25.93
CA ASN A 200 -45.52 -7.14 -25.66
C ASN A 200 -46.68 -6.38 -26.30
N LYS A 201 -46.76 -5.05 -26.13
CA LYS A 201 -47.80 -4.24 -26.79
C LYS A 201 -47.80 -4.41 -28.30
N ARG A 202 -46.62 -4.42 -28.92
CA ARG A 202 -46.49 -4.60 -30.37
C ARG A 202 -46.95 -5.99 -30.82
N LEU A 203 -46.60 -7.03 -30.08
CA LEU A 203 -47.06 -8.40 -30.33
C LEU A 203 -48.58 -8.52 -30.18
N ASP A 204 -49.17 -7.87 -29.18
CA ASP A 204 -50.62 -7.83 -28.98
C ASP A 204 -51.33 -7.15 -30.15
N THR A 205 -50.84 -5.99 -30.61
CA THR A 205 -51.37 -5.30 -31.79
C THR A 205 -51.28 -6.18 -33.04
N GLN A 206 -50.11 -6.78 -33.31
CA GLN A 206 -49.94 -7.66 -34.46
C GLN A 206 -50.87 -8.88 -34.41
N SER A 207 -51.03 -9.48 -33.22
CA SER A 207 -51.93 -10.62 -33.02
C SER A 207 -53.39 -10.23 -33.25
N HIS A 208 -53.80 -9.03 -32.80
CA HIS A 208 -55.12 -8.49 -33.06
C HIS A 208 -55.36 -8.24 -34.56
N ASP A 209 -54.39 -7.63 -35.25
CA ASP A 209 -54.50 -7.33 -36.68
C ASP A 209 -54.62 -8.62 -37.51
N PHE A 210 -53.80 -9.63 -37.20
CA PHE A 210 -53.93 -10.94 -37.86
C PHE A 210 -55.31 -11.58 -37.62
N ARG A 211 -55.83 -11.52 -36.38
CA ARG A 211 -57.17 -12.03 -36.07
C ARG A 211 -58.25 -11.32 -36.87
N SER A 212 -58.15 -9.99 -37.00
CA SER A 212 -59.08 -9.17 -37.79
C SER A 212 -59.04 -9.53 -39.28
N ILE A 213 -57.85 -9.69 -39.86
CA ILE A 213 -57.68 -10.13 -41.26
C ILE A 213 -58.34 -11.49 -41.48
N ILE A 214 -58.07 -12.47 -40.61
CA ILE A 214 -58.67 -13.81 -40.70
C ILE A 214 -60.20 -13.72 -40.59
N HIS A 215 -60.72 -12.94 -39.64
CA HIS A 215 -62.15 -12.75 -39.46
C HIS A 215 -62.82 -12.18 -40.73
N ASN A 216 -62.27 -11.11 -41.30
CA ASN A 216 -62.80 -10.50 -42.53
C ASN A 216 -62.76 -11.47 -43.72
N TYR A 217 -61.71 -12.30 -43.82
CA TYR A 217 -61.60 -13.31 -44.88
C TYR A 217 -62.66 -14.41 -44.73
N ILE A 218 -62.89 -14.87 -43.49
CA ILE A 218 -63.95 -15.84 -43.17
C ILE A 218 -65.33 -15.25 -43.49
N GLU A 219 -65.62 -14.00 -43.08
CA GLU A 219 -66.89 -13.34 -43.38
C GLU A 219 -67.14 -13.20 -44.89
N SER A 220 -66.12 -12.76 -45.64
CA SER A 220 -66.21 -12.62 -47.10
C SER A 220 -66.47 -13.97 -47.78
N THR A 221 -65.79 -15.02 -47.32
CA THR A 221 -65.98 -16.38 -47.83
C THR A 221 -67.38 -16.90 -47.52
N ASN A 222 -67.87 -16.70 -46.29
CA ASN A 222 -69.21 -17.07 -45.88
C ASN A 222 -70.29 -16.32 -46.68
N PHE A 223 -70.07 -15.04 -46.97
CA PHE A 223 -70.96 -14.24 -47.82
C PHE A 223 -71.06 -14.83 -49.24
N CYS A 224 -69.92 -15.15 -49.87
CA CYS A 224 -69.90 -15.81 -51.17
C CYS A 224 -70.64 -17.16 -51.15
N PHE A 225 -70.42 -17.99 -50.13
CA PHE A 225 -71.15 -19.25 -50.00
C PHE A 225 -72.65 -19.06 -49.84
N LYS A 226 -73.08 -18.07 -49.05
CA LYS A 226 -74.50 -17.74 -48.87
C LYS A 226 -75.15 -17.30 -50.20
N ASN A 227 -74.48 -16.44 -50.96
CA ASN A 227 -74.97 -16.00 -52.27
C ASN A 227 -75.03 -17.17 -53.27
N ASN A 228 -74.00 -18.02 -53.31
CA ASN A 228 -74.00 -19.20 -54.17
C ASN A 228 -75.15 -20.15 -53.81
N ALA A 229 -75.37 -20.41 -52.51
CA ALA A 229 -76.48 -21.23 -52.04
C ALA A 229 -77.84 -20.63 -52.48
N GLN A 230 -78.03 -19.32 -52.34
CA GLN A 230 -79.25 -18.63 -52.80
C GLN A 230 -79.45 -18.73 -54.32
N HIS A 231 -78.39 -18.58 -55.11
CA HIS A 231 -78.45 -18.71 -56.57
C HIS A 231 -78.80 -20.14 -56.99
N ILE A 232 -78.23 -21.14 -56.33
CA ILE A 232 -78.58 -22.56 -56.54
C ILE A 232 -80.06 -22.79 -56.23
N VAL A 233 -80.55 -22.32 -55.08
CA VAL A 233 -81.97 -22.45 -54.70
C VAL A 233 -82.89 -21.80 -55.75
N SER A 234 -82.60 -20.55 -56.15
CA SER A 234 -83.37 -19.83 -57.16
C SER A 234 -83.40 -20.54 -58.52
N ASN A 235 -82.26 -21.05 -58.97
CA ASN A 235 -82.19 -21.84 -60.21
C ASN A 235 -83.02 -23.12 -60.12
N VAL A 236 -82.91 -23.87 -59.02
CA VAL A 236 -83.69 -25.08 -58.79
C VAL A 236 -85.19 -24.78 -58.75
N GLU A 237 -85.60 -23.71 -58.07
CA GLU A 237 -87.01 -23.26 -58.04
C GLU A 237 -87.53 -22.95 -59.45
N LYS A 238 -86.73 -22.26 -60.28
CA LYS A 238 -87.08 -21.94 -61.67
C LYS A 238 -87.18 -23.18 -62.56
N GLU A 239 -86.30 -24.16 -62.41
CA GLU A 239 -86.41 -25.42 -63.13
C GLU A 239 -87.64 -26.22 -62.70
N ILE A 240 -87.94 -26.25 -61.39
CA ILE A 240 -89.15 -26.91 -60.87
C ILE A 240 -90.42 -26.28 -61.45
N THR A 241 -90.52 -24.95 -61.54
CA THR A 241 -91.68 -24.29 -62.15
C THR A 241 -91.80 -24.61 -63.63
N THR A 242 -90.69 -24.57 -64.37
CA THR A 242 -90.65 -24.92 -65.80
C THR A 242 -91.08 -26.38 -66.03
N LEU A 243 -90.59 -27.32 -65.22
CA LEU A 243 -90.99 -28.72 -65.26
C LEU A 243 -92.47 -28.89 -64.93
N LYS A 244 -92.98 -28.18 -63.93
CA LYS A 244 -94.39 -28.21 -63.55
C LYS A 244 -95.30 -27.73 -64.70
N GLU A 245 -94.92 -26.65 -65.37
CA GLU A 245 -95.64 -26.14 -66.56
C GLU A 245 -95.59 -27.13 -67.73
N HIS A 246 -94.41 -27.63 -68.06
CA HIS A 246 -94.23 -28.63 -69.13
C HIS A 246 -95.06 -29.88 -68.85
N ASN A 247 -95.03 -30.39 -67.60
CA ASN A 247 -95.79 -31.57 -67.20
C ASN A 247 -97.30 -31.32 -67.25
N SER A 248 -97.77 -30.13 -66.83
CA SER A 248 -99.18 -29.74 -66.96
C SER A 248 -99.64 -29.75 -68.42
N LYS A 249 -98.85 -29.15 -69.31
CA LYS A 249 -99.15 -29.08 -70.75
C LYS A 249 -99.13 -30.47 -71.40
N ALA A 250 -98.14 -31.30 -71.07
CA ALA A 250 -98.07 -32.68 -71.58
C ALA A 250 -99.25 -33.54 -71.09
N THR A 251 -99.70 -33.31 -69.85
CA THR A 251 -100.89 -33.95 -69.29
C THR A 251 -102.15 -33.48 -70.04
N GLU A 252 -102.30 -32.18 -70.28
CA GLU A 252 -103.43 -31.61 -71.03
C GLU A 252 -103.49 -32.15 -72.46
N GLN A 253 -102.35 -32.20 -73.16
CA GLN A 253 -102.24 -32.79 -74.50
C GLN A 253 -102.61 -34.28 -74.51
N HIS A 254 -102.17 -35.06 -73.52
CA HIS A 254 -102.58 -36.47 -73.39
C HIS A 254 -104.07 -36.61 -73.12
N VAL A 255 -104.65 -35.80 -72.23
CA VAL A 255 -106.10 -35.80 -71.97
C VAL A 255 -106.88 -35.45 -73.25
N GLU A 256 -106.46 -34.44 -74.00
CA GLU A 256 -107.07 -34.08 -75.28
C GLU A 256 -106.98 -35.23 -76.31
N MET A 257 -105.82 -35.89 -76.38
CA MET A 257 -105.61 -37.04 -77.26
C MET A 257 -106.51 -38.23 -76.87
N VAL A 258 -106.66 -38.50 -75.57
CA VAL A 258 -107.59 -39.51 -75.05
C VAL A 258 -109.03 -39.15 -75.38
N ILE A 259 -109.43 -37.89 -75.20
CA ILE A 259 -110.77 -37.40 -75.57
C ILE A 259 -111.02 -37.56 -77.07
N LYS A 260 -110.08 -37.13 -77.93
CA LYS A 260 -110.18 -37.29 -79.39
C LYS A 260 -110.24 -38.76 -79.79
N SER A 261 -109.43 -39.62 -79.19
CA SER A 261 -109.44 -41.06 -79.45
C SER A 261 -110.76 -41.70 -79.02
N ALA A 262 -111.28 -41.34 -77.84
CA ALA A 262 -112.58 -41.76 -77.35
C ALA A 262 -113.72 -41.27 -78.27
N ALA A 263 -113.67 -40.03 -78.74
CA ALA A 263 -114.62 -39.47 -79.70
C ALA A 263 -114.54 -40.16 -81.07
N HIS A 264 -113.33 -40.49 -81.55
CA HIS A 264 -113.12 -41.27 -82.78
C HIS A 264 -113.66 -42.70 -82.66
N LEU A 265 -113.43 -43.36 -81.52
CA LEU A 265 -114.02 -44.65 -81.19
C LEU A 265 -115.55 -44.56 -81.20
N TYR A 266 -116.12 -43.56 -80.52
CA TYR A 266 -117.56 -43.31 -80.48
C TYR A 266 -118.14 -43.06 -81.89
N HIS A 267 -117.48 -42.24 -82.71
CA HIS A 267 -117.88 -41.98 -84.09
C HIS A 267 -117.66 -43.17 -85.03
N SER A 268 -116.62 -43.98 -84.85
CA SER A 268 -116.41 -45.23 -85.60
C SER A 268 -117.50 -46.25 -85.28
N THR A 269 -117.92 -46.36 -84.02
CA THR A 269 -119.08 -47.17 -83.63
C THR A 269 -120.40 -46.60 -84.17
N LEU A 270 -120.54 -45.28 -84.30
CA LEU A 270 -121.72 -44.63 -84.90
C LEU A 270 -121.77 -44.74 -86.44
N SER A 271 -120.61 -44.67 -87.12
CA SER A 271 -120.52 -44.82 -88.58
C SER A 271 -120.73 -46.27 -89.01
N ASN A 272 -120.28 -47.24 -88.20
CA ASN A 272 -120.64 -48.65 -88.38
C ASN A 272 -122.14 -48.92 -88.18
N THR A 273 -122.90 -48.02 -87.55
CA THR A 273 -124.37 -48.12 -87.49
C THR A 273 -125.11 -47.54 -88.71
N LYS A 274 -124.43 -46.87 -89.66
CA LYS A 274 -125.05 -46.35 -90.90
C LYS A 274 -124.68 -47.12 -92.18
N GLN A 275 -123.85 -48.16 -92.08
CA GLN A 275 -123.42 -48.98 -93.21
C GLN A 275 -123.58 -50.49 -92.94
N VAL A 276 -124.64 -50.88 -92.24
CA VAL A 276 -125.16 -52.26 -92.20
C VAL A 276 -126.67 -52.20 -92.43
N SER A 277 -127.05 -52.01 -93.70
CA SER A 277 -128.28 -52.55 -94.25
C SER A 277 -127.88 -53.65 -95.20
N ASN A 278 -128.26 -54.89 -94.87
CA ASN A 278 -128.15 -56.11 -95.67
C ASN A 278 -126.72 -56.54 -96.03
N ASP A 279 -126.14 -57.46 -95.27
CA ASP A 279 -126.00 -58.86 -95.71
C ASP A 279 -125.35 -59.69 -94.60
N GLU A 280 -125.42 -61.00 -94.80
CA GLU A 280 -125.20 -62.12 -93.89
C GLU A 280 -124.01 -62.05 -92.92
N VAL A 281 -124.26 -62.70 -91.79
CA VAL A 281 -123.32 -63.09 -90.75
C VAL A 281 -122.23 -63.99 -91.32
N ASP A 282 -120.97 -63.69 -91.02
CA ASP A 282 -119.94 -64.72 -90.82
C ASP A 282 -119.09 -64.37 -89.59
N ILE A 283 -119.35 -65.12 -88.52
CA ILE A 283 -118.57 -65.11 -87.28
C ILE A 283 -117.46 -66.14 -87.46
N ILE A 284 -116.20 -65.68 -87.51
CA ILE A 284 -115.04 -66.54 -87.32
C ILE A 284 -114.37 -66.12 -86.01
N CYS A 285 -114.58 -66.97 -85.01
CA CYS A 285 -113.90 -66.99 -83.72
C CYS A 285 -112.75 -68.00 -83.83
N ASP A 286 -111.51 -67.53 -83.92
CA ASP A 286 -110.32 -68.36 -83.75
C ASP A 286 -109.84 -68.26 -82.29
N GLY A 287 -110.39 -69.13 -81.44
CA GLY A 287 -109.82 -69.43 -80.12
C GLY A 287 -110.78 -69.36 -78.94
N CYS A 288 -111.56 -70.45 -78.75
CA CYS A 288 -112.28 -70.87 -77.52
C CYS A 288 -113.65 -70.20 -77.25
N CYS A 289 -114.82 -70.79 -77.59
CA CYS A 289 -115.49 -72.04 -77.11
C CYS A 289 -116.41 -71.89 -75.86
N SER A 290 -117.64 -71.36 -76.01
CA SER A 290 -118.90 -72.10 -75.74
C SER A 290 -120.17 -71.21 -75.76
N PRO A 291 -121.35 -71.74 -76.17
CA PRO A 291 -122.52 -70.95 -76.59
C PRO A 291 -123.73 -71.03 -75.64
N VAL A 292 -124.48 -69.94 -75.44
CA VAL A 292 -125.87 -70.05 -74.93
C VAL A 292 -126.78 -68.99 -75.57
N LYS A 293 -127.94 -69.49 -76.03
CA LYS A 293 -129.04 -68.89 -76.78
C LYS A 293 -129.73 -67.69 -76.10
N GLY A 294 -130.24 -66.78 -76.93
CA GLY A 294 -131.23 -65.74 -76.59
C GLY A 294 -131.03 -64.49 -77.43
#